data_AF-A0A2G2ZBB0-F1
#
_entry.id   AF-A0A2G2ZBB0-F1
#
_cell.length_a   1.000
_cell.length_b   1.000
_cell.length_c   1.000
_cell.angle_alpha   90.00
_cell.angle_beta   90.00
_cell.angle_gamma   90.00
#
_symmetry.space_group_name_H-M   'P 1'
#
loop_
_entity.id
_entity.type
_entity.pdbx_description
1 polymer ?
#
loop_
_entity_poly.entity_id
_entity_poly.type
_entity_poly.pdbx_seq_one_letter_code
_entity_poly.pdbx_strand_id
1 'polypeptide(L)'
;MSWNIQQAIKLLVLLILVGYFMILIMMPTTIFYMHWKPYIYAKLNSIYFGRQGSDILIYTFPVLFIATLGCIFLHLVKYANAHDERGTSKGTRFASWSRPAITKGPLGIVSWTELCFLFMFAALLIWTISSYTHGLFKRITRQSAAMMGVEIWQAKLERLALILGLVGNICLAFLFFPVTRGSSILRLFGLTSESSVKYHIWLGHAVMALFTAHGLCFIFFWANTHQLSKVCQLFPWYENKAIHW
;
A
#
# COMPACT_ATOMS: atom_id res chain seq x y z
N MET A 1 -12.37 34.54 -0.12
CA MET A 1 -13.12 33.26 0.04
C MET A 1 -12.26 32.02 -0.28
N SER A 2 -11.47 32.02 -1.37
CA SER A 2 -10.62 30.89 -1.78
C SER A 2 -9.60 30.41 -0.73
N TRP A 3 -9.01 31.30 0.07
CA TRP A 3 -8.03 30.94 1.10
C TRP A 3 -8.60 30.03 2.19
N ASN A 4 -9.80 30.33 2.70
CA ASN A 4 -10.45 29.51 3.73
C ASN A 4 -10.79 28.11 3.19
N ILE A 5 -11.19 28.02 1.91
CA ILE A 5 -11.48 26.76 1.23
C ILE A 5 -10.20 25.93 1.06
N GLN A 6 -9.09 26.56 0.66
CA GLN A 6 -7.78 25.89 0.53
C GLN A 6 -7.29 25.30 1.87
N GLN A 7 -7.42 26.04 2.98
CA GLN A 7 -7.04 25.54 4.30
C GLN A 7 -7.96 24.40 4.77
N ALA A 8 -9.26 24.50 4.51
CA ALA A 8 -10.22 23.44 4.82
C ALA A 8 -9.89 22.14 4.07
N ILE A 9 -9.56 22.22 2.77
CA ILE A 9 -9.16 21.03 1.99
C ILE A 9 -7.87 20.41 2.56
N LYS A 10 -6.86 21.22 2.93
CA LYS A 10 -5.62 20.71 3.55
C LYS A 10 -5.88 19.98 4.86
N LEU A 11 -6.69 20.57 5.74
CA LEU A 11 -7.06 19.95 7.01
C LEU A 11 -7.83 18.65 6.80
N LEU A 12 -8.77 18.62 5.85
CA LEU A 12 -9.54 17.42 5.51
C LEU A 12 -8.62 16.31 4.99
N VAL A 13 -7.72 16.61 4.06
CA VAL A 13 -6.74 15.64 3.54
C VAL A 13 -5.85 15.10 4.66
N LEU A 14 -5.38 15.98 5.57
CA LEU A 14 -4.57 15.57 6.72
C LEU A 14 -5.34 14.61 7.64
N LEU A 15 -6.60 14.91 7.96
CA LEU A 15 -7.44 14.05 8.80
C LEU A 15 -7.65 12.66 8.17
N ILE A 16 -7.95 12.61 6.86
CA ILE A 16 -8.13 11.35 6.14
C ILE A 16 -6.82 10.55 6.15
N LEU A 17 -5.69 11.21 5.91
CA LEU A 17 -4.37 10.59 5.89
C LEU A 17 -4.01 9.98 7.25
N VAL A 18 -4.24 10.71 8.35
CA VAL A 18 -4.02 10.21 9.71
C VAL A 18 -4.91 8.99 10.00
N GLY A 19 -6.20 9.07 9.65
CA GLY A 19 -7.12 7.94 9.81
C GLY A 19 -6.70 6.72 8.97
N TYR A 20 -6.22 6.95 7.74
CA TYR A 20 -5.74 5.89 6.87
C TYR A 20 -4.49 5.21 7.43
N PHE A 21 -3.50 5.98 7.91
CA PHE A 21 -2.31 5.42 8.57
C PHE A 21 -2.67 4.66 9.86
N MET A 22 -3.62 5.15 10.65
CA MET A 22 -4.11 4.42 11.83
C MET A 22 -4.66 3.04 11.43
N ILE A 23 -5.47 2.97 10.37
CA ILE A 23 -5.98 1.69 9.85
C ILE A 23 -4.82 0.79 9.41
N LEU A 24 -3.85 1.30 8.64
CA LEU A 24 -2.71 0.49 8.17
C LEU A 24 -1.84 -0.07 9.31
N ILE A 25 -1.60 0.73 10.35
CA ILE A 25 -0.81 0.31 11.53
C ILE A 25 -1.57 -0.71 12.37
N MET A 26 -2.89 -0.53 12.54
CA MET A 26 -3.73 -1.44 13.32
C MET A 26 -4.07 -2.71 12.57
N MET A 27 -4.16 -2.68 11.23
CA MET A 27 -4.54 -3.80 10.38
C MET A 27 -3.85 -5.13 10.74
N PRO A 28 -2.51 -5.21 10.89
CA PRO A 28 -1.82 -6.47 11.17
C PRO A 28 -2.04 -6.99 12.61
N THR A 29 -2.70 -6.23 13.48
CA THR A 29 -2.88 -6.60 14.88
C THR A 29 -4.08 -7.53 15.08
N THR A 30 -4.03 -8.33 16.14
CA THR A 30 -5.14 -9.22 16.52
C THR A 30 -6.42 -8.45 16.83
N ILE A 31 -6.30 -7.23 17.38
CA ILE A 31 -7.41 -6.34 17.72
C ILE A 31 -8.21 -6.01 16.47
N PHE A 32 -7.52 -5.66 15.38
CA PHE A 32 -8.19 -5.34 14.13
C PHE A 32 -8.96 -6.53 13.59
N TYR A 33 -8.35 -7.72 13.57
CA TYR A 33 -9.01 -8.93 13.05
C TYR A 33 -10.17 -9.43 13.90
N MET A 34 -10.06 -9.37 15.22
CA MET A 34 -11.05 -9.96 16.12
C MET A 34 -12.20 -9.01 16.47
N HIS A 35 -11.96 -7.69 16.45
CA HIS A 35 -12.96 -6.72 16.88
C HIS A 35 -13.35 -5.76 15.76
N TRP A 36 -12.37 -5.11 15.11
CA TRP A 36 -12.67 -4.04 14.16
C TRP A 36 -13.24 -4.59 12.86
N LYS A 37 -12.59 -5.58 12.25
CA LYS A 37 -12.98 -6.15 10.96
C LYS A 37 -14.40 -6.74 10.99
N PRO A 38 -14.79 -7.56 11.98
CA PRO A 38 -16.16 -8.06 12.07
C PRO A 38 -17.18 -6.93 12.26
N TYR A 39 -16.87 -5.93 13.10
CA TYR A 39 -17.75 -4.78 13.32
C TYR A 39 -17.93 -3.94 12.05
N ILE A 40 -16.83 -3.65 11.34
CA ILE A 40 -16.82 -2.89 10.10
C ILE A 40 -17.63 -3.64 9.03
N TYR A 41 -17.40 -4.95 8.86
CA TYR A 41 -18.18 -5.74 7.90
C TYR A 41 -19.65 -5.83 8.28
N ALA A 42 -20.00 -5.97 9.56
CA ALA A 42 -21.41 -5.98 9.97
C ALA A 42 -22.13 -4.67 9.61
N LYS A 43 -21.43 -3.54 9.64
CA LYS A 43 -21.99 -2.22 9.30
C LYS A 43 -21.94 -1.88 7.81
N LEU A 44 -20.93 -2.36 7.08
CA LEU A 44 -20.68 -2.02 5.68
C LEU A 44 -21.11 -3.10 4.68
N ASN A 45 -21.63 -4.25 5.15
CA ASN A 45 -22.10 -5.32 4.28
C ASN A 45 -23.36 -4.88 3.54
N SER A 46 -23.18 -4.29 2.36
CA SER A 46 -24.27 -3.93 1.46
C SER A 46 -24.66 -5.11 0.59
N ILE A 47 -25.93 -5.11 0.16
CA ILE A 47 -26.48 -6.14 -0.72
C ILE A 47 -25.75 -6.18 -2.07
N TYR A 48 -25.24 -5.03 -2.54
CA TYR A 48 -24.69 -4.87 -3.88
C TYR A 48 -23.19 -5.20 -3.99
N PHE A 49 -22.39 -4.83 -2.98
CA PHE A 49 -20.93 -5.02 -3.03
C PHE A 49 -20.40 -6.05 -2.04
N GLY A 50 -21.24 -6.49 -1.09
CA GLY A 50 -20.89 -7.48 -0.08
C GLY A 50 -19.61 -7.14 0.69
N ARG A 51 -18.85 -8.17 1.06
CA ARG A 51 -17.57 -8.03 1.79
C ARG A 51 -16.48 -7.35 0.95
N GLN A 52 -16.45 -7.59 -0.36
CA GLN A 52 -15.45 -6.96 -1.25
C GLN A 52 -15.60 -5.43 -1.28
N GLY A 53 -16.84 -4.93 -1.24
CA GLY A 53 -17.10 -3.49 -1.14
C GLY A 53 -16.50 -2.85 0.10
N SER A 54 -16.53 -3.55 1.24
CA SER A 54 -15.93 -3.07 2.48
C SER A 54 -14.42 -2.91 2.34
N ASP A 55 -13.75 -3.86 1.69
CA ASP A 55 -12.30 -3.79 1.47
C ASP A 55 -11.93 -2.67 0.49
N ILE A 56 -12.69 -2.47 -0.59
CA ILE A 56 -12.48 -1.36 -1.54
C ILE A 56 -12.66 -0.01 -0.82
N LEU A 57 -13.68 0.12 0.03
CA LEU A 57 -13.96 1.34 0.79
C LEU A 57 -12.85 1.66 1.80
N ILE A 58 -12.23 0.66 2.40
CA ILE A 58 -11.18 0.87 3.41
C ILE A 58 -9.83 1.16 2.75
N TYR A 59 -9.49 0.44 1.67
CA TYR A 59 -8.15 0.48 1.09
C TYR A 59 -8.02 1.38 -0.13
N THR A 60 -9.02 1.44 -1.00
CA THR A 60 -8.93 2.16 -2.28
C THR A 60 -9.56 3.55 -2.19
N PHE A 61 -10.73 3.66 -1.57
CA PHE A 61 -11.48 4.92 -1.50
C PHE A 61 -10.69 6.08 -0.88
N PRO A 62 -9.97 5.95 0.26
CA PRO A 62 -9.22 7.06 0.84
C PRO A 62 -8.17 7.62 -0.11
N VAL A 63 -7.49 6.75 -0.86
CA VAL A 63 -6.45 7.14 -1.82
C VAL A 63 -7.07 7.92 -2.98
N LEU A 64 -8.14 7.40 -3.58
CA LEU A 64 -8.85 8.07 -4.67
C LEU A 64 -9.44 9.41 -4.21
N PHE A 65 -10.02 9.45 -3.01
CA PHE A 65 -10.62 10.66 -2.47
C PHE A 65 -9.57 11.75 -2.22
N ILE A 66 -8.42 11.41 -1.62
CA ILE A 66 -7.29 12.34 -1.48
C ILE A 66 -6.80 12.84 -2.85
N ALA A 67 -6.75 11.97 -3.87
CA ALA A 67 -6.34 12.38 -5.23
C ALA A 67 -7.30 13.42 -5.84
N THR A 68 -8.61 13.19 -5.70
CA THR A 68 -9.64 14.13 -6.17
C THR A 68 -9.57 15.48 -5.45
N LEU A 69 -9.48 15.48 -4.11
CA LEU A 69 -9.31 16.68 -3.30
C LEU A 69 -8.03 17.44 -3.64
N GLY A 70 -6.93 16.73 -3.88
CA GLY A 70 -5.69 17.31 -4.35
C GLY A 70 -5.87 18.03 -5.68
N CYS A 71 -6.61 17.44 -6.63
CA CYS A 71 -6.86 18.05 -7.94
C CYS A 71 -7.63 19.37 -7.79
N ILE A 72 -8.70 19.37 -6.99
CA ILE A 72 -9.50 20.56 -6.66
C ILE A 72 -8.63 21.63 -6.01
N PHE A 73 -7.80 21.25 -5.03
CA PHE A 73 -6.88 22.15 -4.33
C PHE A 73 -5.92 22.86 -5.31
N LEU A 74 -5.29 22.11 -6.22
CA LEU A 74 -4.38 22.69 -7.20
C LEU A 74 -5.08 23.65 -8.15
N HIS A 75 -6.31 23.34 -8.56
CA HIS A 75 -7.10 24.22 -9.41
C HIS A 75 -7.42 25.55 -8.69
N LEU A 76 -7.81 25.47 -7.41
CA LEU A 76 -8.04 26.64 -6.56
C LEU A 76 -6.79 27.50 -6.38
N VAL A 77 -5.62 26.88 -6.20
CA VAL A 77 -4.34 27.61 -6.09
C VAL A 77 -3.99 28.30 -7.41
N LYS A 78 -4.14 27.60 -8.54
CA LYS A 78 -3.89 28.19 -9.86
C LYS A 78 -4.81 29.40 -10.13
N TYR A 79 -6.10 29.26 -9.80
CA TYR A 79 -7.08 30.34 -9.95
C TYR A 79 -6.76 31.54 -9.05
N ALA A 80 -6.38 31.29 -7.78
CA ALA A 80 -6.00 32.35 -6.85
C ALA A 80 -4.75 33.11 -7.33
N ASN A 81 -3.72 32.42 -7.83
CA ASN A 81 -2.49 33.03 -8.31
C ASN A 81 -2.69 33.80 -9.63
N ALA A 82 -3.63 33.38 -10.49
CA ALA A 82 -3.92 34.09 -11.74
C ALA A 82 -4.63 35.44 -11.51
N HIS A 83 -5.29 35.60 -10.35
CA HIS A 83 -6.01 36.82 -9.98
C HIS A 83 -5.19 37.76 -9.09
N ASP A 84 -4.00 37.35 -8.67
CA ASP A 84 -3.10 38.10 -7.79
C ASP A 84 -1.88 38.56 -8.61
N GLU A 85 -1.95 39.73 -9.24
CA GLU A 85 -0.87 40.30 -10.07
C GLU A 85 0.41 40.63 -9.27
N ARG A 86 0.38 40.50 -7.95
CA ARG A 86 1.56 40.68 -7.09
C ARG A 86 2.14 39.33 -6.73
N GLY A 87 3.04 38.87 -7.58
CA GLY A 87 3.92 37.72 -7.34
C GLY A 87 4.75 37.91 -6.08
N THR A 88 4.17 37.56 -4.93
CA THR A 88 4.92 37.33 -3.70
C THR A 88 5.12 35.84 -3.58
N SER A 89 6.25 35.37 -4.09
CA SER A 89 6.76 34.03 -3.79
C SER A 89 6.97 33.95 -2.28
N LYS A 90 5.94 33.48 -1.54
CA LYS A 90 6.09 33.17 -0.13
C LYS A 90 7.15 32.09 -0.02
N GLY A 91 8.35 32.50 0.37
CA GLY A 91 9.51 31.64 0.56
C GLY A 91 9.10 30.41 1.36
N THR A 92 9.32 29.25 0.76
CA THR A 92 8.99 27.97 1.36
C THR A 92 9.80 27.82 2.65
N ARG A 93 9.15 27.90 3.81
CA ARG A 93 9.77 27.67 5.14
C ARG A 93 10.50 26.32 5.26
N PHE A 94 10.36 25.43 4.28
CA PHE A 94 11.01 24.13 4.18
C PHE A 94 12.20 24.07 3.21
N ALA A 95 12.73 25.20 2.73
CA ALA A 95 13.84 25.25 1.78
C ALA A 95 15.11 24.50 2.25
N SER A 96 15.30 24.35 3.56
CA SER A 96 16.41 23.57 4.13
C SER A 96 16.20 22.05 4.07
N TRP A 97 14.95 21.59 4.05
CA TRP A 97 14.56 20.16 4.03
C TRP A 97 14.47 19.59 2.61
N SER A 98 14.23 20.44 1.62
CA SER A 98 14.35 20.13 0.19
C SER A 98 15.80 20.09 -0.31
N ARG A 99 16.79 20.34 0.55
CA ARG A 99 18.20 20.21 0.18
C ARG A 99 18.55 18.75 -0.11
N PRO A 100 19.37 18.48 -1.13
CA PRO A 100 19.81 17.13 -1.45
C PRO A 100 20.64 16.57 -0.28
N ALA A 101 20.23 15.42 0.23
CA ALA A 101 20.95 14.66 1.24
C ALA A 101 22.03 13.79 0.60
N ILE A 102 21.72 13.19 -0.57
CA ILE A 102 22.62 12.34 -1.35
C ILE A 102 22.75 12.96 -2.73
N THR A 103 23.98 13.31 -3.12
CA THR A 103 24.27 13.96 -4.41
C THR A 103 24.93 13.04 -5.43
N LYS A 104 25.44 11.87 -5.00
CA LYS A 104 26.08 10.88 -5.88
C LYS A 104 25.77 9.45 -5.40
N GLY A 105 24.93 8.73 -6.14
CA GLY A 105 24.60 7.33 -5.88
C GLY A 105 23.66 6.74 -6.94
N PRO A 106 23.49 5.40 -6.98
CA PRO A 106 22.60 4.73 -7.95
C PRO A 106 21.12 5.12 -7.79
N LEU A 107 20.77 5.76 -6.67
CA LEU A 107 19.43 6.26 -6.34
C LEU A 107 19.18 7.70 -6.83
N GLY A 108 20.16 8.34 -7.47
CA GLY A 108 20.09 9.72 -7.94
C GLY A 108 20.21 10.76 -6.82
N ILE A 109 19.85 12.02 -7.12
CA ILE A 109 19.81 13.08 -6.12
C ILE A 109 18.56 12.88 -5.24
N VAL A 110 18.77 12.64 -3.94
CA VAL A 110 17.70 12.36 -2.96
C VAL A 110 17.77 13.38 -1.83
N SER A 111 16.66 14.02 -1.49
CA SER A 111 16.48 14.97 -0.39
C SER A 111 16.27 14.29 0.96
N TRP A 112 16.43 15.04 2.06
CA TRP A 112 16.17 14.54 3.41
C TRP A 112 14.72 14.12 3.62
N THR A 113 13.78 14.92 3.11
CA THR A 113 12.36 14.54 3.13
C THR A 113 12.14 13.21 2.44
N GLU A 114 12.88 12.97 1.35
CA GLU A 114 12.64 11.79 0.56
C GLU A 114 13.02 10.51 1.32
N LEU A 115 14.17 10.58 1.97
CA LEU A 115 14.72 9.53 2.81
C LEU A 115 13.84 9.25 4.03
N CYS A 116 13.28 10.29 4.67
CA CYS A 116 12.36 10.12 5.80
C CYS A 116 11.11 9.33 5.41
N PHE A 117 10.46 9.68 4.29
CA PHE A 117 9.29 8.93 3.81
C PHE A 117 9.65 7.49 3.44
N LEU A 118 10.80 7.26 2.79
CA LEU A 118 11.28 5.92 2.47
C LEU A 118 11.49 5.08 3.74
N PHE A 119 12.11 5.67 4.76
CA PHE A 119 12.32 5.02 6.05
C PHE A 119 11.00 4.72 6.77
N MET A 120 10.08 5.68 6.84
CA MET A 120 8.76 5.48 7.45
C MET A 120 7.98 4.37 6.73
N PHE A 121 8.05 4.33 5.40
CA PHE A 121 7.41 3.30 4.60
C PHE A 121 8.04 1.92 4.86
N ALA A 122 9.37 1.83 4.87
CA ALA A 122 10.06 0.58 5.20
C ALA A 122 9.72 0.10 6.63
N ALA A 123 9.66 1.02 7.60
CA ALA A 123 9.24 0.71 8.97
C ALA A 123 7.80 0.18 9.02
N LEU A 124 6.87 0.74 8.24
CA LEU A 124 5.50 0.23 8.12
C LEU A 124 5.47 -1.19 7.53
N LEU A 125 6.27 -1.48 6.51
CA LEU A 125 6.36 -2.83 5.93
C LEU A 125 6.95 -3.84 6.93
N ILE A 126 8.03 -3.48 7.63
CA ILE A 126 8.64 -4.34 8.65
C ILE A 126 7.64 -4.57 9.79
N TRP A 127 6.95 -3.52 10.24
CA TRP A 127 5.94 -3.61 11.29
C TRP A 127 4.80 -4.55 10.91
N THR A 128 4.26 -4.41 9.70
CA THR A 128 3.15 -5.23 9.20
C THR A 128 3.58 -6.69 9.07
N ILE A 129 4.71 -6.99 8.43
CA ILE A 129 5.22 -8.36 8.30
C ILE A 129 5.44 -8.98 9.68
N SER A 130 6.10 -8.26 10.59
CA SER A 130 6.43 -8.75 11.93
C SER A 130 5.16 -9.03 12.75
N SER A 131 4.22 -8.09 12.76
CA SER A 131 2.96 -8.20 13.50
C SER A 131 2.10 -9.36 12.96
N TYR A 132 1.97 -9.46 11.64
CA TYR A 132 1.26 -10.57 10.99
C TYR A 132 1.90 -11.92 11.30
N THR A 133 3.22 -12.03 11.14
CA THR A 133 3.94 -13.27 11.36
C THR A 133 3.83 -13.70 12.82
N HIS A 134 4.01 -12.77 13.76
CA HIS A 134 3.88 -13.05 15.19
C HIS A 134 2.45 -13.50 15.56
N GLY A 135 1.44 -12.82 15.03
CA GLY A 135 0.03 -13.15 15.29
C GLY A 135 -0.41 -14.49 14.68
N LEU A 136 0.00 -14.76 13.43
CA LEU A 136 -0.39 -15.97 12.71
C LEU A 136 0.41 -17.19 13.17
N PHE A 137 1.70 -17.07 13.46
CA PHE A 137 2.51 -18.19 13.95
C PHE A 137 2.05 -18.68 15.32
N LYS A 138 1.56 -17.78 16.19
CA LYS A 138 0.92 -18.17 17.46
C LYS A 138 -0.30 -19.07 17.28
N ARG A 139 -0.99 -18.98 16.14
CA ARG A 139 -2.18 -19.79 15.83
C ARG A 139 -1.85 -21.13 15.19
N ILE A 140 -0.61 -21.35 14.75
CA ILE A 140 -0.18 -22.61 14.15
C ILE A 140 0.19 -23.57 15.27
N THR A 141 -0.77 -24.42 15.64
CA THR A 141 -0.57 -25.55 16.55
C THR A 141 -0.41 -26.86 15.78
N ARG A 142 0.09 -27.92 16.44
CA ARG A 142 0.13 -29.27 15.87
C ARG A 142 -1.23 -29.72 15.34
N GLN A 143 -2.32 -29.37 16.03
CA GLN A 143 -3.69 -29.68 15.60
C GLN A 143 -4.04 -28.99 14.28
N SER A 144 -3.72 -27.69 14.13
CA SER A 144 -3.98 -26.96 12.88
C SER A 144 -3.19 -27.51 11.69
N ALA A 145 -1.94 -27.93 11.92
CA ALA A 145 -1.10 -28.53 10.89
C ALA A 145 -1.61 -29.92 10.49
N ALA A 146 -2.03 -30.72 11.47
CA ALA A 146 -2.65 -32.03 11.24
C ALA A 146 -3.98 -31.93 10.46
N MET A 147 -4.82 -30.92 10.74
CA MET A 147 -6.06 -30.68 9.97
C MET A 147 -5.78 -30.38 8.49
N MET A 148 -4.66 -29.71 8.19
CA MET A 148 -4.23 -29.42 6.82
C MET A 148 -3.44 -30.57 6.19
N GLY A 149 -3.13 -31.62 6.95
CA GLY A 149 -2.32 -32.76 6.49
C GLY A 149 -0.87 -32.40 6.18
N VAL A 150 -0.32 -31.36 6.81
CA VAL A 150 1.04 -30.84 6.55
C VAL A 150 1.85 -30.71 7.83
N GLU A 151 3.17 -30.62 7.70
CA GLU A 151 4.06 -30.35 8.83
C GLU A 151 3.96 -28.89 9.30
N ILE A 152 4.37 -28.63 10.56
CA ILE A 152 4.28 -27.28 11.16
C ILE A 152 5.05 -26.23 10.35
N TRP A 153 6.22 -26.59 9.82
CA TRP A 153 7.03 -25.64 9.04
C TRP A 153 6.40 -25.35 7.67
N GLN A 154 5.73 -26.33 7.06
CA GLN A 154 4.98 -26.16 5.81
C GLN A 154 3.78 -25.22 6.03
N ALA A 155 3.04 -25.42 7.13
CA ALA A 155 1.97 -24.50 7.54
C ALA A 155 2.49 -23.08 7.79
N LYS A 156 3.66 -22.91 8.41
CA LYS A 156 4.30 -21.60 8.61
C LYS A 156 4.67 -20.94 7.28
N LEU A 157 5.22 -21.70 6.35
CA LEU A 157 5.58 -21.22 5.02
C LEU A 157 4.35 -20.75 4.23
N GLU A 158 3.25 -21.51 4.24
CA GLU A 158 1.99 -21.12 3.61
C GLU A 158 1.46 -19.80 4.20
N ARG A 159 1.47 -19.66 5.53
CA ARG A 159 1.08 -18.40 6.18
C ARG A 159 2.00 -17.25 5.80
N LEU A 160 3.32 -17.48 5.74
CA LEU A 160 4.28 -16.46 5.33
C LEU A 160 4.03 -16.01 3.88
N ALA A 161 3.75 -16.94 2.97
CA ALA A 161 3.39 -16.64 1.59
C ALA A 161 2.15 -15.74 1.54
N LEU A 162 1.09 -16.06 2.29
CA LEU A 162 -0.12 -15.22 2.37
C LEU A 162 0.18 -13.81 2.92
N ILE A 163 1.03 -13.70 3.95
CA ILE A 163 1.43 -12.42 4.53
C ILE A 163 2.15 -11.56 3.49
N LEU A 164 3.07 -12.13 2.72
CA LEU A 164 3.80 -11.40 1.67
C LEU A 164 2.85 -10.82 0.61
N GLY A 165 1.82 -11.58 0.21
CA GLY A 165 0.79 -11.08 -0.72
C GLY A 165 -0.06 -9.98 -0.10
N LEU A 166 -0.46 -10.12 1.17
CA LEU A 166 -1.25 -9.11 1.87
C LEU A 166 -0.48 -7.80 2.08
N VAL A 167 0.80 -7.87 2.44
CA VAL A 167 1.69 -6.70 2.53
C VAL A 167 1.95 -6.11 1.15
N GLY A 168 2.05 -6.95 0.11
CA GLY A 168 2.10 -6.50 -1.29
C GLY A 168 0.91 -5.63 -1.68
N ASN A 169 -0.30 -5.93 -1.19
CA ASN A 169 -1.49 -5.10 -1.44
C ASN A 169 -1.38 -3.70 -0.81
N ILE A 170 -0.73 -3.56 0.35
CA ILE A 170 -0.43 -2.26 0.94
C ILE A 170 0.49 -1.49 -0.03
N CYS A 171 1.55 -2.10 -0.53
CA CYS A 171 2.43 -1.47 -1.51
C CYS A 171 1.69 -1.06 -2.80
N LEU A 172 0.77 -1.88 -3.30
CA LEU A 172 -0.08 -1.54 -4.45
C LEU A 172 -0.97 -0.32 -4.17
N ALA A 173 -1.55 -0.22 -2.97
CA ALA A 173 -2.35 0.95 -2.60
C ALA A 173 -1.50 2.24 -2.59
N PHE A 174 -0.25 2.15 -2.11
CA PHE A 174 0.67 3.30 -2.13
C PHE A 174 1.11 3.67 -3.55
N LEU A 175 1.09 2.73 -4.51
CA LEU A 175 1.44 2.97 -5.91
C LEU A 175 0.48 3.97 -6.57
N PHE A 176 -0.74 4.09 -6.03
CA PHE A 176 -1.76 5.03 -6.48
C PHE A 176 -1.57 6.47 -5.99
N PHE A 177 -0.64 6.76 -5.07
CA PHE A 177 -0.34 8.13 -4.65
C PHE A 177 0.54 8.89 -5.68
N PRO A 178 1.62 8.31 -6.24
CA PRO A 178 2.50 8.96 -7.22
C PRO A 178 2.19 8.64 -8.70
N VAL A 179 0.92 8.51 -9.10
CA VAL A 179 0.52 7.88 -10.39
C VAL A 179 0.94 8.64 -11.65
N THR A 180 1.14 9.97 -11.61
CA THR A 180 1.58 10.72 -12.80
C THR A 180 2.56 11.83 -12.44
N ARG A 181 3.37 12.23 -13.43
CA ARG A 181 4.38 13.33 -13.39
C ARG A 181 3.82 14.71 -12.98
N GLY A 182 2.53 14.79 -12.62
CA GLY A 182 1.83 15.94 -12.08
C GLY A 182 0.79 15.58 -11.01
N SER A 183 0.95 14.46 -10.30
CA SER A 183 0.04 14.07 -9.21
C SER A 183 -0.19 15.25 -8.26
N SER A 184 -1.46 15.53 -8.02
CA SER A 184 -1.88 16.67 -7.21
C SER A 184 -1.48 16.53 -5.74
N ILE A 185 -1.35 15.29 -5.29
CA ILE A 185 -0.97 14.91 -3.93
C ILE A 185 0.46 15.34 -3.60
N LEU A 186 1.44 15.06 -4.46
CA LEU A 186 2.83 15.42 -4.13
C LEU A 186 3.09 16.93 -4.18
N ARG A 187 2.39 17.64 -5.07
CA ARG A 187 2.42 19.11 -5.10
C ARG A 187 1.78 19.73 -3.84
N LEU A 188 0.83 19.04 -3.20
CA LEU A 188 0.27 19.47 -1.91
C LEU A 188 1.34 19.46 -0.80
N PHE A 189 2.27 18.50 -0.85
CA PHE A 189 3.39 18.38 0.10
C PHE A 189 4.67 19.12 -0.35
N GLY A 190 4.64 19.83 -1.49
CA GLY A 190 5.77 20.60 -1.99
C GLY A 190 6.90 19.75 -2.60
N LEU A 191 6.64 18.49 -2.95
CA LEU A 191 7.61 17.61 -3.60
C LEU A 191 7.64 17.83 -5.11
N THR A 192 8.81 17.62 -5.72
CA THR A 192 8.99 17.77 -7.17
C THR A 192 8.40 16.58 -7.94
N SER A 193 8.07 16.78 -9.21
CA SER A 193 7.61 15.68 -10.07
C SER A 193 8.68 14.60 -10.28
N GLU A 194 9.95 14.96 -10.21
CA GLU A 194 11.08 14.02 -10.31
C GLU A 194 11.14 13.09 -9.09
N SER A 195 10.95 13.65 -7.89
CA SER A 195 10.84 12.91 -6.64
C SER A 195 9.73 11.84 -6.71
N SER A 196 8.55 12.23 -7.22
CA SER A 196 7.41 11.33 -7.41
C SER A 196 7.74 10.10 -8.24
N VAL A 197 8.48 10.28 -9.34
CA VAL A 197 8.83 9.19 -10.26
C VAL A 197 9.81 8.24 -9.59
N LYS A 198 10.82 8.76 -8.88
CA LYS A 198 11.77 7.94 -8.10
C LYS A 198 11.03 7.07 -7.08
N TYR A 199 10.09 7.67 -6.34
CA TYR A 199 9.25 6.94 -5.39
C TYR A 199 8.42 5.84 -6.04
N HIS A 200 7.77 6.14 -7.15
CA HIS A 200 6.95 5.15 -7.85
C HIS A 200 7.80 3.96 -8.32
N ILE A 201 9.02 4.21 -8.80
CA ILE A 201 9.98 3.16 -9.17
C ILE A 201 10.38 2.32 -7.95
N TRP A 202 10.78 2.95 -6.84
CA TRP A 202 11.15 2.23 -5.62
C TRP A 202 10.01 1.38 -5.08
N LEU A 203 8.81 1.93 -5.07
CA LEU A 203 7.61 1.21 -4.64
C LEU A 203 7.26 0.07 -5.60
N GLY A 204 7.41 0.28 -6.90
CA GLY A 204 7.28 -0.76 -7.92
C GLY A 204 8.24 -1.92 -7.68
N HIS A 205 9.52 -1.64 -7.37
CA HIS A 205 10.48 -2.68 -7.00
C HIS A 205 10.08 -3.43 -5.73
N ALA A 206 9.58 -2.74 -4.71
CA ALA A 206 9.09 -3.38 -3.48
C ALA A 206 7.89 -4.29 -3.75
N VAL A 207 6.92 -3.85 -4.56
CA VAL A 207 5.77 -4.67 -5.01
C VAL A 207 6.28 -5.92 -5.73
N MET A 208 7.13 -5.74 -6.74
CA MET A 208 7.67 -6.87 -7.52
C MET A 208 8.40 -7.88 -6.64
N ALA A 209 9.23 -7.42 -5.71
CA ALA A 209 9.94 -8.29 -4.77
C ALA A 209 8.99 -9.09 -3.87
N LEU A 210 7.98 -8.43 -3.28
CA LEU A 210 7.00 -9.07 -2.40
C LEU A 210 6.14 -10.10 -3.14
N PHE A 211 5.63 -9.77 -4.32
CA PHE A 211 4.81 -10.69 -5.12
C PHE A 211 5.62 -11.85 -5.69
N THR A 212 6.88 -11.62 -6.07
CA THR A 212 7.79 -12.69 -6.47
C THR A 212 8.07 -13.63 -5.31
N ALA A 213 8.38 -13.09 -4.12
CA ALA A 213 8.59 -13.90 -2.91
C ALA A 213 7.31 -14.67 -2.52
N HIS A 214 6.14 -14.04 -2.58
CA HIS A 214 4.83 -14.68 -2.38
C HIS A 214 4.64 -15.89 -3.31
N GLY A 215 4.87 -15.71 -4.62
CA GLY A 215 4.76 -16.78 -5.61
C GLY A 215 5.77 -17.91 -5.36
N LEU A 216 7.04 -17.57 -5.13
CA LEU A 216 8.09 -18.55 -4.86
C LEU A 216 7.83 -19.37 -3.59
N CYS A 217 7.35 -18.74 -2.51
CA CYS A 217 6.98 -19.47 -1.28
C CYS A 217 5.85 -20.47 -1.54
N PHE A 218 4.85 -20.12 -2.35
CA PHE A 218 3.78 -21.04 -2.72
C PHE A 218 4.26 -22.18 -3.61
N ILE A 219 5.07 -21.89 -4.62
CA ILE A 219 5.68 -22.92 -5.48
C ILE A 219 6.48 -23.91 -4.64
N PHE A 220 7.30 -23.41 -3.70
CA PHE A 220 8.09 -24.25 -2.80
C PHE A 220 7.19 -25.06 -1.86
N PHE A 221 6.12 -24.46 -1.31
CA PHE A 221 5.14 -25.17 -0.47
C PHE A 221 4.46 -26.32 -1.23
N TRP A 222 3.98 -26.08 -2.45
CA TRP A 222 3.31 -27.10 -3.26
C TRP A 222 4.25 -28.22 -3.68
N ALA A 223 5.50 -27.89 -4.01
CA ALA A 223 6.53 -28.87 -4.34
C ALA A 223 6.79 -29.84 -3.17
N ASN A 224 6.86 -29.33 -1.94
CA ASN A 224 7.14 -30.14 -0.75
C ASN A 224 5.91 -30.91 -0.22
N THR A 225 4.69 -30.48 -0.55
CA THR A 225 3.45 -31.15 -0.10
C THR A 225 2.88 -32.11 -1.14
N HIS A 226 3.58 -32.30 -2.27
CA HIS A 226 3.11 -33.07 -3.43
C HIS A 226 1.73 -32.63 -3.96
N GLN A 227 1.33 -31.38 -3.70
CA GLN A 227 0.06 -30.81 -4.16
C GLN A 227 0.17 -30.11 -5.52
N LEU A 228 1.35 -30.15 -6.17
CA LEU A 228 1.57 -29.58 -7.51
C LEU A 228 0.56 -30.11 -8.55
N SER A 229 0.20 -31.39 -8.47
CA SER A 229 -0.78 -32.00 -9.39
C SER A 229 -2.17 -31.37 -9.26
N LYS A 230 -2.60 -30.99 -8.05
CA LYS A 230 -3.88 -30.30 -7.81
C LYS A 230 -3.88 -28.88 -8.39
N VAL A 231 -2.73 -28.21 -8.40
CA VAL A 231 -2.59 -26.88 -9.04
C VAL A 231 -2.66 -27.02 -10.55
N CYS A 232 -1.98 -28.01 -11.15
CA CYS A 232 -2.08 -28.28 -12.59
C CYS A 232 -3.52 -28.62 -13.02
N GLN A 233 -4.27 -29.38 -12.22
CA GLN A 233 -5.69 -29.68 -12.46
C GLN A 233 -6.60 -28.44 -12.36
N LEU A 234 -6.22 -27.43 -11.57
CA LEU A 234 -6.95 -26.16 -11.45
C LEU A 234 -6.77 -25.24 -12.67
N PHE A 235 -5.84 -25.56 -13.59
CA PHE A 235 -5.66 -24.90 -14.89
C PHE A 235 -6.06 -25.87 -16.03
N PRO A 236 -7.35 -25.93 -16.40
CA PRO A 236 -7.86 -26.88 -17.40
C PRO A 236 -7.24 -26.74 -18.80
N TRP A 237 -6.54 -25.63 -19.06
CA TRP A 237 -5.92 -25.33 -20.35
C TRP A 237 -4.63 -26.12 -20.62
N TYR A 238 -4.03 -26.77 -19.60
CA TYR A 238 -2.79 -27.54 -19.78
C TYR A 238 -3.04 -29.00 -20.17
N GLU A 239 -4.07 -29.66 -19.61
CA GLU A 239 -4.39 -31.05 -19.95
C GLU A 239 -5.00 -31.20 -21.36
N ASN A 240 -5.66 -30.17 -21.88
CA ASN A 240 -6.34 -30.25 -23.18
C ASN A 240 -5.42 -30.05 -24.41
N LYS A 241 -4.10 -29.95 -24.23
CA LYS A 241 -3.13 -29.80 -25.34
C LYS A 241 -2.07 -30.91 -25.44
N ALA A 242 -2.04 -31.86 -24.52
CA ALA A 242 -1.06 -32.96 -24.55
C ALA A 242 -1.57 -34.25 -25.22
N ILE A 243 -2.81 -34.27 -25.75
CA ILE A 243 -3.44 -35.48 -26.34
C ILE A 243 -3.75 -35.32 -27.84
N HIS A 244 -3.36 -34.22 -28.48
CA HIS A 244 -3.49 -34.09 -29.93
C HIS A 244 -2.30 -33.35 -30.53
N TRP A 245 -1.18 -34.06 -30.66
CA TRP A 245 -0.30 -34.08 -31.84
C TRP A 245 0.42 -35.43 -31.87
#